data_AF-A0A6G5REE1-F1
#
_entry.id   AF-A0A6G5REE1-F1
#
_cell.length_a   1.000
_cell.length_b   1.000
_cell.length_c   1.000
_cell.angle_alpha   90.00
_cell.angle_beta   90.00
_cell.angle_gamma   90.00
#
_symmetry.space_group_name_H-M   'P 1'
#
loop_
_entity.id
_entity.type
_entity.pdbx_description
1 polymer ?
#
loop_
_entity_poly.entity_id
_entity_poly.type
_entity_poly.pdbx_seq_one_letter_code
_entity_poly.pdbx_strand_id
1 'polypeptide(L)'
;MSSSASPGLRALLAYGRSRNVPRAALVTVAAVRNVAGHLGLAMIGARLFGSGLAWLPPLAMFGPTLLAGVRWDNTPEPWAWSIHGPHSTPAAITAAALCTAGLCLAATTTPRRAEREEQG
;
A
#
# COMPACT_ATOMS: atom_id res chain seq x y z
N MET A 1 -4.32 34.30 -26.59
CA MET A 1 -4.74 33.12 -27.39
C MET A 1 -5.76 32.34 -26.57
N SER A 2 -7.05 32.43 -26.92
CA SER A 2 -8.14 31.80 -26.18
C SER A 2 -8.30 30.35 -26.65
N SER A 3 -7.98 29.39 -25.79
CA SER A 3 -8.15 27.96 -26.10
C SER A 3 -9.64 27.63 -26.09
N SER A 4 -10.23 27.52 -27.29
CA SER A 4 -11.63 27.13 -27.48
C SER A 4 -11.79 25.62 -27.26
N ALA A 5 -11.75 25.19 -26.00
CA ALA A 5 -12.21 23.86 -25.64
C ALA A 5 -13.69 23.73 -26.03
N SER A 6 -14.02 22.70 -26.82
CA SER A 6 -15.38 22.45 -27.30
C SER A 6 -16.38 22.32 -26.13
N PRO A 7 -17.66 22.68 -26.33
CA PRO A 7 -18.67 22.60 -25.27
C PRO A 7 -18.74 21.21 -24.60
N GLY A 8 -18.56 20.15 -25.38
CA GLY A 8 -18.52 18.76 -24.90
C GLY A 8 -17.33 18.46 -23.97
N LEU A 9 -16.13 18.95 -24.29
CA LEU A 9 -14.96 18.79 -23.42
C LEU A 9 -15.16 19.55 -22.09
N ARG A 10 -15.75 20.75 -22.13
CA ARG A 10 -16.07 21.52 -20.91
C ARG A 10 -17.09 20.80 -20.03
N ALA A 11 -18.13 20.21 -20.63
CA ALA A 11 -19.14 19.44 -19.91
C ALA A 11 -18.54 18.18 -19.25
N LEU A 12 -17.65 17.48 -19.95
CA LEU A 12 -16.97 16.29 -19.44
C LEU A 12 -15.99 16.64 -18.29
N LEU A 13 -15.26 17.73 -18.40
CA LEU A 13 -14.40 18.24 -17.32
C LEU A 13 -15.22 18.69 -16.10
N ALA A 14 -16.34 19.38 -16.31
CA ALA A 14 -17.25 19.79 -15.24
C ALA A 14 -17.87 18.58 -14.53
N TYR A 15 -18.27 17.57 -15.30
CA TYR A 15 -18.78 16.31 -14.77
C TYR A 15 -17.71 15.56 -13.95
N GLY A 16 -16.49 15.41 -14.49
CA GLY A 16 -15.38 14.78 -13.77
C GLY A 16 -15.02 15.52 -12.47
N ARG A 17 -15.12 16.85 -12.46
CA ARG A 17 -14.93 17.68 -11.27
C ARG A 17 -16.06 17.50 -10.24
N SER A 18 -17.31 17.49 -10.69
CA SER A 18 -18.49 17.23 -9.84
C SER A 18 -18.42 15.86 -9.18
N ARG A 19 -17.95 14.85 -9.93
CA ARG A 19 -17.73 13.47 -9.45
C ARG A 19 -16.43 13.26 -8.66
N ASN A 20 -15.62 14.31 -8.45
CA ASN A 20 -14.34 14.21 -7.74
C ASN A 20 -13.37 13.16 -8.34
N VAL A 21 -13.46 12.86 -9.64
CA VAL A 21 -12.66 11.81 -10.31
C VAL A 21 -11.15 11.95 -10.05
N PRO A 22 -10.55 13.17 -10.08
CA PRO A 22 -9.12 13.31 -9.79
C PRO A 22 -8.76 12.90 -8.35
N ARG A 23 -9.61 13.20 -7.37
CA ARG A 23 -9.38 12.78 -5.98
C ARG A 23 -9.52 11.28 -5.84
N ALA A 24 -10.51 10.66 -6.48
CA ALA A 24 -10.68 9.22 -6.47
C ALA A 24 -9.45 8.52 -7.04
N ALA A 25 -8.93 8.99 -8.18
CA ALA A 25 -7.70 8.45 -8.78
C ALA A 25 -6.50 8.51 -7.83
N LEU A 26 -6.33 9.64 -7.14
CA LEU A 26 -5.29 9.82 -6.13
C LEU A 26 -5.44 8.85 -4.95
N VAL A 27 -6.66 8.68 -4.43
CA VAL A 27 -6.94 7.70 -3.37
C VAL A 27 -6.68 6.27 -3.85
N THR A 28 -7.04 5.93 -5.09
CA THR A 28 -6.76 4.62 -5.69
C THR A 28 -5.27 4.35 -5.78
N VAL A 29 -4.45 5.33 -6.21
CA VAL A 29 -2.99 5.18 -6.26
C VAL A 29 -2.42 4.90 -4.86
N ALA A 30 -2.84 5.66 -3.86
CA ALA A 30 -2.41 5.43 -2.47
C ALA A 30 -2.85 4.06 -1.95
N ALA A 31 -4.08 3.63 -2.27
CA ALA A 31 -4.63 2.34 -1.88
C ALA A 31 -3.85 1.17 -2.52
N VAL A 32 -3.57 1.22 -3.82
CA VAL A 32 -2.79 0.20 -4.53
C VAL A 32 -1.38 0.09 -3.96
N ARG A 33 -0.72 1.23 -3.71
CA ARG A 33 0.58 1.27 -3.03
C ARG A 33 0.50 0.58 -1.66
N ASN A 34 -0.51 0.91 -0.87
CA ASN A 34 -0.69 0.34 0.47
C ASN A 34 -0.93 -1.17 0.41
N VAL A 35 -1.79 -1.64 -0.49
CA VAL A 35 -2.04 -3.07 -0.71
C VAL A 35 -0.74 -3.78 -1.08
N ALA A 36 0.05 -3.22 -2.01
CA ALA A 36 1.32 -3.81 -2.41
C ALA A 36 2.31 -3.92 -1.22
N GLY A 37 2.46 -2.85 -0.43
CA GLY A 37 3.36 -2.87 0.72
C GLY A 37 2.91 -3.82 1.84
N HIS A 38 1.61 -3.86 2.17
CA HIS A 38 1.07 -4.76 3.19
C HIS A 38 1.07 -6.22 2.72
N LEU A 39 0.85 -6.48 1.43
CA LEU A 39 0.99 -7.81 0.85
C LEU A 39 2.45 -8.28 0.95
N GLY A 40 3.41 -7.41 0.64
CA GLY A 40 4.84 -7.63 0.89
C GLY A 40 5.13 -8.06 2.32
N LEU A 41 4.64 -7.27 3.30
CA LEU A 41 4.76 -7.57 4.72
C LEU A 41 4.09 -8.89 5.10
N ALA A 42 2.94 -9.21 4.52
CA ALA A 42 2.24 -10.46 4.78
C ALA A 42 3.04 -11.66 4.27
N MET A 43 3.64 -11.58 3.08
CA MET A 43 4.52 -12.63 2.55
C MET A 43 5.78 -12.81 3.41
N ILE A 44 6.40 -11.71 3.85
CA ILE A 44 7.53 -11.74 4.79
C ILE A 44 7.09 -12.36 6.13
N GLY A 45 5.93 -11.96 6.64
CA GLY A 45 5.34 -12.50 7.87
C GLY A 45 5.03 -13.99 7.78
N ALA A 46 4.44 -14.43 6.66
CA ALA A 46 4.17 -15.84 6.38
C ALA A 46 5.45 -16.67 6.43
N ARG A 47 6.56 -16.09 5.95
CA ARG A 47 7.87 -16.75 5.98
C ARG A 47 8.45 -16.86 7.37
N LEU A 48 8.30 -15.83 8.20
CA LEU A 48 8.86 -15.79 9.54
C LEU A 48 8.02 -16.64 10.49
N PHE A 49 6.71 -16.38 10.54
CA PHE A 49 5.77 -16.90 11.54
C PHE A 49 4.86 -18.02 11.04
N GLY A 50 4.87 -18.33 9.74
CA GLY A 50 3.93 -19.27 9.11
C GLY A 50 2.68 -18.57 8.56
N SER A 51 1.94 -19.24 7.67
CA SER A 51 0.80 -18.64 6.94
C SER A 51 -0.32 -18.15 7.87
N GLY A 52 -0.58 -18.82 8.99
CA GLY A 52 -1.61 -18.42 9.94
C GLY A 52 -1.33 -17.09 10.65
N LEU A 53 -0.05 -16.72 10.79
CA LEU A 53 0.40 -15.50 11.47
C LEU A 53 0.99 -14.47 10.49
N ALA A 54 0.80 -14.69 9.18
CA ALA A 54 1.25 -13.79 8.13
C ALA A 54 0.71 -12.36 8.27
N TRP A 55 -0.46 -12.22 8.89
CA TRP A 55 -1.11 -10.93 9.11
C TRP A 55 -0.58 -10.16 10.33
N LEU A 56 0.29 -10.76 11.14
CA LEU A 56 0.86 -10.07 12.31
C LEU A 56 1.61 -8.80 11.91
N PRO A 57 2.53 -8.79 10.91
CA PRO A 57 3.23 -7.55 10.56
C PRO A 57 2.31 -6.44 10.01
N PRO A 58 1.37 -6.71 9.08
CA PRO A 58 0.36 -5.72 8.70
C PRO A 58 -0.45 -5.15 9.87
N LEU A 59 -0.93 -6.02 10.77
CA LEU A 59 -1.73 -5.61 11.93
C LEU A 59 -0.91 -4.83 12.96
N ALA A 60 0.33 -5.27 13.20
CA ALA A 60 1.26 -4.63 14.11
C ALA A 60 1.64 -3.21 13.65
N MET A 61 1.59 -2.92 12.35
CA MET A 61 1.80 -1.56 11.84
C MET A 61 0.56 -0.68 12.01
N PHE A 62 -0.65 -1.26 11.94
CA PHE A 62 -1.91 -0.51 11.93
C PHE A 62 -2.11 0.34 13.19
N GLY A 63 -1.95 -0.26 14.37
CA GLY A 63 -2.12 0.44 15.66
C GLY A 63 -1.17 1.63 15.83
N PRO A 64 0.16 1.42 15.71
CA PRO A 64 1.13 2.51 15.75
C PRO A 64 0.85 3.58 14.71
N THR A 65 0.54 3.23 13.47
CA THR A 65 0.26 4.22 12.42
C THR A 65 -0.94 5.11 12.76
N LEU A 66 -1.98 4.56 13.39
CA LEU A 66 -3.13 5.34 13.82
C LEU A 66 -2.85 6.23 15.05
N LEU A 67 -2.00 5.76 15.98
CA LEU A 67 -1.75 6.44 17.25
C LEU A 67 -0.59 7.45 17.20
N ALA A 68 0.44 7.14 16.43
CA ALA A 68 1.73 7.85 16.41
C ALA A 68 2.27 8.08 14.99
N GLY A 69 1.50 7.73 13.95
CA GLY A 69 1.95 7.89 12.56
C GLY A 69 1.99 9.35 12.09
N VAL A 70 1.41 10.29 12.84
CA VAL A 70 1.40 11.71 12.50
C VAL A 70 2.04 12.51 13.62
N ARG A 71 2.98 13.37 13.26
CA ARG A 71 3.64 14.32 14.15
C ARG A 71 2.70 15.43 14.60
N TRP A 72 3.11 16.15 15.64
CA TRP A 72 2.37 17.33 16.14
C TRP A 72 2.13 18.40 15.06
N ASP A 73 3.02 18.50 14.07
CA ASP A 73 2.93 19.45 12.94
C ASP A 73 2.07 18.93 11.77
N ASN A 74 1.29 17.86 11.97
CA ASN A 74 0.49 17.17 10.94
C ASN A 74 1.33 16.54 9.79
N THR A 75 2.64 16.41 9.96
CA THR A 75 3.46 15.67 8.99
C THR A 75 3.42 14.17 9.32
N PRO A 76 3.23 13.29 8.32
CA PRO A 76 3.32 11.86 8.55
C PRO A 76 4.76 11.48 8.93
N GLU A 77 4.90 10.64 9.95
CA GLU A 77 6.18 10.08 10.38
C GLU A 77 6.81 9.24 9.25
N PRO A 78 8.13 9.28 9.03
CA PRO A 78 8.78 8.62 7.90
C PRO A 78 8.57 7.10 7.84
N TRP A 79 8.37 6.45 9.00
CA TRP A 79 8.09 5.01 9.08
C TRP A 79 6.62 4.67 8.78
N ALA A 80 5.71 5.64 8.89
CA ALA A 80 4.27 5.49 8.66
C ALA A 80 3.92 5.66 7.16
N TRP A 81 4.70 5.03 6.30
CA TRP A 81 4.62 5.17 4.83
C TRP A 81 3.21 4.98 4.26
N SER A 82 2.35 4.20 4.92
CA SER A 82 0.98 3.89 4.49
C SER A 82 0.03 5.10 4.51
N ILE A 83 0.27 6.09 5.38
CA ILE A 83 -0.57 7.30 5.46
C ILE A 83 -0.02 8.47 4.63
N HIS A 84 1.17 8.33 4.04
CA HIS A 84 1.71 9.37 3.18
C HIS A 84 0.82 9.57 1.95
N GLY A 85 0.80 10.81 1.44
CA GLY A 85 0.04 11.18 0.25
C GLY A 85 0.39 10.36 -1.01
N PRO A 86 -0.47 10.41 -2.03
CA PRO A 86 -0.39 9.57 -3.23
C PRO A 86 0.88 9.79 -4.07
N HIS A 87 1.50 10.97 -3.99
CA HIS A 87 2.73 11.31 -4.70
C HIS A 87 4.00 11.18 -3.84
N SER A 88 3.91 10.57 -2.67
CA SER A 88 5.05 10.37 -1.80
C SER A 88 5.99 9.30 -2.38
N THR A 89 7.06 9.75 -3.02
CA THR A 89 8.16 8.91 -3.51
C THR A 89 8.71 7.96 -2.45
N PRO A 90 9.04 8.39 -1.20
CA PRO A 90 9.57 7.47 -0.20
C PRO A 90 8.57 6.36 0.14
N ALA A 91 7.28 6.68 0.24
CA ALA A 91 6.26 5.66 0.50
C ALA A 91 6.09 4.67 -0.66
N ALA A 92 6.20 5.15 -1.92
CA ALA A 92 6.18 4.29 -3.08
C ALA A 92 7.39 3.33 -3.10
N ILE A 93 8.58 3.83 -2.78
CA ILE A 93 9.80 3.02 -2.67
C ILE A 93 9.64 1.97 -1.56
N THR A 94 9.18 2.35 -0.37
CA THR A 94 8.98 1.41 0.75
C THR A 94 7.99 0.31 0.37
N ALA A 95 6.85 0.66 -0.23
CA ALA A 95 5.85 -0.33 -0.66
C ALA A 95 6.40 -1.26 -1.75
N ALA A 96 7.11 -0.72 -2.74
CA ALA A 96 7.72 -1.51 -3.80
C ALA A 96 8.82 -2.44 -3.25
N ALA A 97 9.64 -1.96 -2.32
CA ALA A 97 10.69 -2.74 -1.67
C ALA A 97 10.09 -3.89 -0.84
N LEU A 98 9.06 -3.62 -0.03
CA LEU A 98 8.35 -4.65 0.74
C LEU A 98 7.69 -5.69 -0.16
N CYS A 99 7.02 -5.24 -1.23
CA CYS A 99 6.39 -6.14 -2.20
C CYS A 99 7.43 -7.02 -2.89
N THR A 100 8.51 -6.43 -3.39
CA THR A 100 9.60 -7.15 -4.07
C THR A 100 10.27 -8.13 -3.12
N ALA A 101 10.57 -7.73 -1.89
CA ALA A 101 11.15 -8.61 -0.88
C ALA A 101 10.22 -9.79 -0.55
N GLY A 102 8.92 -9.53 -0.37
CA GLY A 102 7.92 -10.57 -0.16
C GLY A 102 7.82 -11.55 -1.33
N LEU A 103 7.81 -11.05 -2.57
CA LEU A 103 7.80 -11.87 -3.78
C LEU A 103 9.07 -12.70 -3.93
N CYS A 104 10.24 -12.10 -3.68
CA CYS A 104 11.52 -12.81 -3.67
C CYS A 104 11.52 -13.96 -2.65
N LEU A 105 11.03 -13.73 -1.44
CA LEU A 105 10.95 -14.76 -0.41
C LEU A 105 9.96 -15.87 -0.78
N ALA A 106 8.81 -15.50 -1.37
CA ALA A 106 7.82 -16.46 -1.85
C ALA A 106 8.34 -17.32 -3.01
N ALA A 107 9.09 -16.73 -3.94
CA ALA A 107 9.61 -17.42 -5.12
C ALA A 107 10.84 -18.29 -4.85
N THR A 108 11.66 -17.96 -3.83
CA THR A 108 12.95 -18.62 -3.58
C THR A 108 12.87 -19.80 -2.61
N THR A 109 11.71 -20.14 -2.05
CA THR A 109 11.64 -21.20 -1.03
C THR A 109 10.43 -22.13 -1.14
N THR A 110 10.69 -23.43 -0.99
CA THR A 110 9.71 -24.49 -0.76
C THR A 110 8.93 -24.17 0.53
N PRO A 111 7.58 -24.27 0.55
CA PRO A 111 6.80 -24.05 1.77
C PRO A 111 7.36 -24.97 2.87
N ARG A 112 7.64 -24.40 4.05
CA ARG A 112 8.21 -25.14 5.20
C ARG A 112 7.47 -26.47 5.33
N ARG A 113 8.20 -27.55 5.11
CA ARG A 113 7.88 -28.97 5.27
C ARG A 113 7.52 -29.34 6.73
N ALA A 114 6.80 -28.46 7.44
CA ALA A 114 6.40 -28.63 8.83
C ALA A 114 5.08 -29.42 8.96
N GLU A 115 4.27 -29.52 7.90
CA GLU A 115 3.05 -30.36 7.93
C GLU A 115 3.33 -31.87 7.74
N ARG A 116 4.55 -32.27 7.33
CA ARG A 116 4.85 -33.68 6.98
C ARG A 116 5.55 -34.50 8.06
N GLU A 117 5.96 -33.88 9.17
CA GLU A 117 6.58 -34.58 10.31
C GLU A 117 5.57 -34.81 11.46
N GLU A 118 4.44 -34.11 11.50
CA GLU A 118 3.35 -34.37 12.47
C GLU A 118 2.35 -35.45 12.03
N GLN A 119 2.54 -36.04 10.83
CA GLN A 119 1.70 -37.12 10.28
C GLN A 119 2.49 -38.42 10.00
N GLY A 120 3.74 -38.52 10.47
CA GLY A 120 4.62 -39.68 10.31
C GLY A 120 4.78 -40.48 11.59
#